data_AF-A0AA45KET7-F1
#
_entry.id   AF-A0AA45KET7-F1
#
_cell.length_a   1.000
_cell.length_b   1.000
_cell.length_c   1.000
_cell.angle_alpha   90.00
_cell.angle_beta   90.00
_cell.angle_gamma   90.00
#
_symmetry.space_group_name_H-M   'P 1'
#
loop_
_entity.id
_entity.type
_entity.pdbx_description
1 polymer ?
#
loop_
_entity_poly.entity_id
_entity_poly.type
_entity_poly.pdbx_seq_one_letter_code
_entity_poly.pdbx_strand_id
1 'polypeptide(L)'
;MQFMIFVGAAVTLVFNIPYAWATVTGRVRPNKVSWLLWSIAPAIGFFAALSKGWTWGQFPVLISFSSTALIFLCSFINRKAYWAIGRFDFICGVVSLLTLIVWAMTKNPNLAIALAIVADILASVPTLVKSWQYPETESWEPFAAGVFNAATSFFAMSIWNFTSLAFPIYLMVVNGLLAIIVLRKKWMKGANHELSR
;
A
#
# COMPACT_ATOMS: atom_id res chain seq x y z
N MET A 1 20.14 13.97 0.17
CA MET A 1 19.32 12.81 -0.26
C MET A 1 18.91 11.89 0.90
N GLN A 2 19.82 11.44 1.77
CA GLN A 2 19.49 10.51 2.87
C GLN A 2 18.47 11.06 3.88
N PHE A 3 18.43 12.38 4.13
CA PHE A 3 17.44 12.98 5.02
C PHE A 3 15.98 12.65 4.60
N MET A 4 15.65 12.74 3.32
CA MET A 4 14.31 12.44 2.80
C MET A 4 13.92 10.96 3.01
N ILE A 5 14.90 10.06 2.95
CA ILE A 5 14.70 8.63 3.23
C ILE A 5 14.24 8.43 4.67
N PHE A 6 14.89 9.10 5.64
CA PHE A 6 14.51 9.02 7.04
C PHE A 6 13.16 9.69 7.33
N VAL A 7 12.87 10.82 6.69
CA VAL A 7 11.56 11.48 6.80
C VAL A 7 10.44 10.57 6.31
N GLY A 8 10.59 9.97 5.12
CA GLY A 8 9.59 9.02 4.59
C GLY A 8 9.41 7.77 5.46
N ALA A 9 10.50 7.25 6.03
CA ALA A 9 10.45 6.14 6.97
C ALA A 9 9.69 6.52 8.26
N ALA A 10 9.99 7.68 8.84
CA ALA A 10 9.32 8.17 10.03
C ALA A 10 7.81 8.38 9.79
N VAL A 11 7.45 8.99 8.67
CA VAL A 11 6.04 9.17 8.28
C VAL A 11 5.35 7.81 8.16
N THR A 12 5.95 6.86 7.46
CA THR A 12 5.39 5.50 7.33
C THR A 12 5.11 4.88 8.70
N LEU A 13 6.06 4.95 9.62
CA LEU A 13 5.90 4.37 10.96
C LEU A 13 4.86 5.11 11.80
N VAL A 14 4.85 6.44 11.77
CA VAL A 14 3.91 7.28 12.53
C VAL A 14 2.46 7.00 12.15
N PHE A 15 2.18 6.67 10.89
CA PHE A 15 0.82 6.34 10.45
C PHE A 15 0.49 4.84 10.55
N ASN A 16 1.46 3.96 10.26
CA ASN A 16 1.21 2.51 10.25
C ASN A 16 1.20 1.88 11.65
N ILE A 17 1.98 2.39 12.62
CA ILE A 17 1.98 1.86 13.99
C ILE A 17 0.62 2.07 14.66
N PRO A 18 0.01 3.27 14.65
CA PRO A 18 -1.34 3.47 15.17
C PRO A 18 -2.38 2.62 14.44
N TYR A 19 -2.24 2.42 13.12
CA TYR A 19 -3.13 1.55 12.35
C TYR A 19 -3.00 0.08 12.78
N ALA A 20 -1.77 -0.41 12.99
CA ALA A 20 -1.52 -1.76 13.51
C ALA A 20 -2.12 -1.94 14.92
N TRP A 21 -1.96 -0.94 15.80
CA TRP A 21 -2.59 -0.94 17.11
C TRP A 21 -4.13 -0.90 17.03
N ALA A 22 -4.68 -0.06 16.15
CA ALA A 22 -6.12 0.01 15.89
C ALA A 22 -6.67 -1.30 15.31
N THR A 23 -5.84 -2.01 14.54
CA THR A 23 -6.14 -3.35 14.03
C THR A 23 -6.23 -4.34 15.19
N VAL A 24 -5.20 -4.42 16.06
CA VAL A 24 -5.18 -5.34 17.21
C VAL A 24 -6.36 -5.09 18.15
N THR A 25 -6.71 -3.83 18.39
CA THR A 25 -7.85 -3.43 19.24
C THR A 25 -9.22 -3.59 18.56
N GLY A 26 -9.26 -4.01 17.29
CA GLY A 26 -10.50 -4.24 16.55
C GLY A 26 -11.24 -2.98 16.09
N ARG A 27 -10.64 -1.78 16.29
CA ARG A 27 -11.16 -0.49 15.82
C ARG A 27 -11.14 -0.43 14.30
N VAL A 28 -10.12 -1.01 13.68
CA VAL A 28 -9.98 -1.15 12.23
C VAL A 28 -9.94 -2.64 11.88
N ARG A 29 -10.44 -3.00 10.70
CA ARG A 29 -10.59 -4.40 10.26
C ARG A 29 -9.90 -4.63 8.92
N PRO A 30 -8.57 -4.53 8.82
CA PRO A 30 -7.86 -4.57 7.54
C PRO A 30 -8.26 -5.76 6.67
N ASN A 31 -8.36 -5.55 5.36
CA ASN A 31 -8.52 -6.65 4.41
C ASN A 31 -7.20 -7.41 4.27
N LYS A 32 -7.17 -8.60 4.82
CA LYS A 32 -5.95 -9.37 4.98
C LYS A 32 -5.29 -9.78 3.65
N VAL A 33 -6.07 -9.96 2.57
CA VAL A 33 -5.55 -10.28 1.22
C VAL A 33 -4.73 -9.12 0.68
N SER A 34 -5.26 -7.90 0.73
CA SER A 34 -4.54 -6.70 0.26
C SER A 34 -3.24 -6.50 1.03
N TRP A 35 -3.29 -6.59 2.37
CA TRP A 35 -2.11 -6.40 3.21
C TRP A 35 -1.07 -7.51 3.03
N LEU A 36 -1.49 -8.75 2.72
CA LEU A 36 -0.58 -9.82 2.32
C LEU A 36 0.15 -9.47 1.02
N LEU A 37 -0.59 -9.12 -0.03
CA LEU A 37 -0.03 -8.81 -1.34
C LEU A 37 0.90 -7.59 -1.28
N TRP A 38 0.51 -6.54 -0.54
CA TRP A 38 1.34 -5.38 -0.26
C TRP A 38 2.54 -5.64 0.67
N SER A 39 2.62 -6.82 1.30
CA SER A 39 3.84 -7.26 2.00
C SER A 39 4.77 -8.06 1.09
N ILE A 40 4.22 -8.95 0.26
CA ILE A 40 5.01 -9.84 -0.62
C ILE A 40 5.75 -9.03 -1.70
N ALA A 41 5.07 -8.10 -2.37
CA ALA A 41 5.68 -7.34 -3.47
C ALA A 41 6.94 -6.56 -3.05
N PRO A 42 6.92 -5.72 -1.99
CA PRO A 42 8.13 -5.03 -1.53
C PRO A 42 9.15 -5.99 -0.90
N ALA A 43 8.74 -7.13 -0.32
CA ALA A 43 9.68 -8.14 0.15
C ALA A 43 10.55 -8.67 -1.00
N ILE A 44 9.91 -9.08 -2.11
CA ILE A 44 10.62 -9.57 -3.31
C ILE A 44 11.57 -8.50 -3.83
N GLY A 45 11.10 -7.26 -3.97
CA GLY A 45 11.93 -6.13 -4.42
C GLY A 45 13.13 -5.87 -3.50
N PHE A 46 12.91 -5.91 -2.18
CA PHE A 46 13.96 -5.73 -1.18
C PHE A 46 15.01 -6.84 -1.26
N PHE A 47 14.62 -8.11 -1.20
CA PHE A 47 15.56 -9.23 -1.22
C PHE A 47 16.29 -9.35 -2.56
N ALA A 48 15.62 -9.07 -3.68
CA ALA A 48 16.25 -9.02 -4.99
C ALA A 48 17.33 -7.93 -5.06
N ALA A 49 17.05 -6.72 -4.54
CA ALA A 49 18.05 -5.67 -4.45
C ALA A 49 19.18 -6.03 -3.47
N LEU A 50 18.85 -6.63 -2.32
CA LEU A 50 19.82 -7.04 -1.29
C LEU A 50 20.82 -8.08 -1.81
N SER A 51 20.40 -8.96 -2.72
CA SER A 51 21.30 -9.94 -3.37
C SER A 51 22.45 -9.28 -4.16
N LYS A 52 22.29 -8.00 -4.53
CA LYS A 52 23.32 -7.19 -5.22
C LYS A 52 24.12 -6.30 -4.27
N GLY A 53 23.90 -6.42 -2.96
CA GLY A 53 24.51 -5.61 -1.91
C GLY A 53 23.57 -4.57 -1.30
N TRP A 54 23.98 -4.01 -0.16
CA TRP A 54 23.23 -2.97 0.54
C TRP A 54 23.57 -1.57 0.02
N THR A 55 22.53 -0.78 -0.17
CA THR A 55 22.54 0.64 -0.50
C THR A 55 21.42 1.34 0.29
N TRP A 56 21.58 2.64 0.51
CA TRP A 56 20.56 3.44 1.21
C TRP A 56 19.21 3.48 0.47
N GLY A 57 19.18 3.19 -0.83
CA GLY A 57 17.94 3.10 -1.62
C GLY A 57 17.02 1.94 -1.23
N GLN A 58 17.54 0.90 -0.56
CA GLN A 58 16.73 -0.23 -0.08
C GLN A 58 16.00 0.07 1.24
N PHE A 59 16.43 1.09 1.99
CA PHE A 59 15.88 1.39 3.30
C PHE A 59 14.37 1.74 3.27
N PRO A 60 13.86 2.59 2.35
CA PRO A 60 12.42 2.82 2.21
C PRO A 60 11.63 1.54 1.90
N VAL A 61 12.18 0.67 1.06
CA VAL A 61 11.52 -0.59 0.67
C VAL A 61 11.44 -1.55 1.86
N LEU A 62 12.50 -1.62 2.69
CA LEU A 62 12.52 -2.39 3.94
C LEU A 62 11.44 -1.91 4.92
N ILE A 63 11.33 -0.59 5.11
CA ILE A 63 10.32 -0.01 6.02
C ILE A 63 8.91 -0.27 5.49
N SER A 64 8.69 -0.13 4.19
CA SER A 64 7.40 -0.46 3.55
C SER A 64 7.03 -1.93 3.78
N PHE A 65 7.91 -2.85 3.42
CA PHE A 65 7.73 -4.30 3.64
C PHE A 65 7.45 -4.62 5.12
N SER A 66 8.26 -4.10 6.03
CA SER A 66 8.12 -4.41 7.46
C SER A 66 6.81 -3.88 8.02
N SER A 67 6.37 -2.70 7.58
CA SER A 67 5.13 -2.07 8.05
C SER A 67 3.89 -2.79 7.54
N THR A 68 3.85 -3.16 6.25
CA THR A 68 2.72 -3.89 5.67
C THR A 68 2.65 -5.31 6.23
N ALA A 69 3.79 -5.98 6.42
CA ALA A 69 3.87 -7.27 7.08
C ALA A 69 3.38 -7.21 8.54
N LEU A 70 3.75 -6.17 9.30
CA LEU A 70 3.26 -5.97 10.67
C LEU A 70 1.73 -5.85 10.70
N ILE A 71 1.14 -5.04 9.82
CA ILE A 71 -0.32 -4.86 9.76
C ILE A 71 -1.01 -6.16 9.37
N PHE A 72 -0.45 -6.90 8.41
CA PHE A 72 -0.93 -8.21 8.03
C PHE A 72 -0.92 -9.19 9.22
N LEU A 73 0.18 -9.26 9.98
CA LEU A 73 0.27 -10.12 11.16
C LEU A 73 -0.73 -9.69 12.25
N CYS A 74 -0.82 -8.39 12.56
CA CYS A 74 -1.80 -7.84 13.50
C CYS A 74 -3.24 -8.18 13.11
N SER A 75 -3.52 -8.28 11.81
CA SER A 75 -4.86 -8.63 11.33
C SER A 75 -5.34 -10.00 11.82
N PHE A 76 -4.45 -10.98 12.06
CA PHE A 76 -4.84 -12.30 12.56
C PHE A 76 -5.25 -12.29 14.04
N ILE A 77 -4.75 -11.33 14.81
CA ILE A 77 -5.16 -11.12 16.20
C ILE A 77 -6.60 -10.59 16.23
N ASN A 78 -6.97 -9.77 15.25
CA ASN A 78 -8.31 -9.25 15.10
C ASN A 78 -9.26 -10.27 14.47
N ARG A 79 -10.07 -10.95 15.29
CA ARG A 79 -11.09 -11.91 14.80
C ARG A 79 -12.14 -11.28 13.87
N LYS A 80 -12.30 -9.96 13.87
CA LYS A 80 -13.22 -9.22 13.00
C LYS A 80 -12.58 -8.76 11.69
N ALA A 81 -11.26 -8.93 11.52
CA ALA A 81 -10.58 -8.57 10.28
C ALA A 81 -11.02 -9.52 9.15
N TYR A 82 -11.42 -8.92 8.04
CA TYR A 82 -12.11 -9.61 6.96
C TYR A 82 -11.13 -10.46 6.14
N TRP A 83 -11.45 -11.74 6.00
CA TRP A 83 -10.77 -12.69 5.13
C TRP A 83 -11.83 -13.28 4.21
N ALA A 84 -11.82 -12.90 2.94
CA ALA A 84 -12.61 -13.58 1.93
C ALA A 84 -11.67 -14.08 0.84
N ILE A 85 -11.16 -15.30 1.04
CA ILE A 85 -10.54 -16.03 -0.07
C ILE A 85 -11.67 -16.42 -1.02
N GLY A 86 -11.76 -15.69 -2.12
CA GLY A 86 -12.63 -16.01 -3.25
C GLY A 86 -11.80 -16.25 -4.51
N ARG A 87 -12.49 -16.29 -5.66
CA ARG A 87 -11.86 -16.38 -6.99
C ARG A 87 -10.79 -15.28 -7.25
N PHE A 88 -10.86 -14.19 -6.49
CA PHE A 88 -9.93 -13.06 -6.57
C PHE A 88 -8.49 -13.41 -6.19
N ASP A 89 -8.30 -14.27 -5.20
CA ASP A 89 -6.96 -14.63 -4.72
C ASP A 89 -6.24 -15.54 -5.71
N PHE A 90 -7.00 -16.40 -6.39
CA PHE A 90 -6.51 -17.18 -7.52
C PHE A 90 -6.07 -16.28 -8.68
N ILE A 91 -6.86 -15.25 -9.01
CA ILE A 91 -6.49 -14.27 -10.05
C ILE A 91 -5.23 -13.51 -9.64
N CYS A 92 -5.10 -13.04 -8.40
CA CYS A 92 -3.90 -12.37 -7.91
C CYS A 92 -2.67 -13.28 -7.94
N GLY A 93 -2.83 -14.56 -7.59
CA GLY A 93 -1.78 -15.57 -7.67
C GLY A 93 -1.33 -15.83 -9.11
N VAL A 94 -2.28 -16.01 -10.03
CA VAL A 94 -2.00 -16.17 -11.47
C VAL A 94 -1.32 -14.94 -12.05
N VAL A 95 -1.81 -13.74 -11.75
CA VAL A 95 -1.20 -12.49 -12.23
C VAL A 95 0.20 -12.28 -11.67
N SER A 96 0.45 -12.60 -10.40
CA SER A 96 1.81 -12.58 -9.84
C SER A 96 2.74 -13.56 -10.55
N LEU A 97 2.27 -14.78 -10.83
CA LEU A 97 3.07 -15.79 -11.53
C LEU A 97 3.39 -15.36 -12.98
N LEU A 98 2.39 -14.85 -13.71
CA LEU A 98 2.57 -14.30 -15.06
C LEU A 98 3.53 -13.11 -15.06
N THR A 99 3.47 -12.25 -14.03
CA THR A 99 4.39 -11.12 -13.89
C THR A 99 5.84 -11.59 -13.77
N LEU A 100 6.10 -12.62 -12.96
CA LEU A 100 7.44 -13.21 -12.82
C LEU A 100 7.94 -13.84 -14.12
N ILE A 101 7.08 -14.56 -14.85
CA ILE A 101 7.42 -15.19 -16.13
C ILE A 101 7.76 -14.12 -17.18
N VAL A 102 6.90 -13.11 -17.34
CA VAL A 102 7.09 -12.05 -18.32
C VAL A 102 8.36 -11.25 -18.01
N TRP A 103 8.64 -10.96 -16.74
CA TRP A 103 9.87 -10.28 -16.35
C TRP A 103 11.12 -11.11 -16.67
N ALA A 104 11.11 -12.41 -16.36
CA ALA A 104 12.22 -13.31 -16.64
C ALA A 104 12.56 -13.37 -18.13
N MET A 105 11.55 -13.30 -19.00
CA MET A 105 11.72 -13.34 -20.46
C MET A 105 12.16 -12.01 -21.05
N THR A 106 11.56 -10.90 -20.64
CA THR A 106 11.74 -9.61 -21.33
C THR A 106 12.92 -8.79 -20.84
N LYS A 107 13.33 -8.94 -19.56
CA LYS A 107 14.35 -8.10 -18.91
C LYS A 107 14.12 -6.58 -19.10
N ASN A 108 12.89 -6.18 -19.47
CA ASN A 108 12.54 -4.80 -19.78
C ASN A 108 11.99 -4.12 -18.52
N PRO A 109 12.65 -3.07 -17.99
CA PRO A 109 12.23 -2.42 -16.75
C PRO A 109 10.87 -1.73 -16.86
N ASN A 110 10.50 -1.20 -18.02
CA ASN A 110 9.21 -0.52 -18.21
C ASN A 110 8.05 -1.53 -18.09
N LEU A 111 8.20 -2.69 -18.73
CA LEU A 111 7.18 -3.74 -18.67
C LEU A 111 7.05 -4.30 -17.26
N ALA A 112 8.16 -4.50 -16.55
CA ALA A 112 8.15 -4.94 -15.16
C ALA A 112 7.36 -3.96 -14.27
N ILE A 113 7.56 -2.66 -14.44
CA ILE A 113 6.84 -1.62 -13.69
C ILE A 113 5.36 -1.59 -14.07
N ALA A 114 5.01 -1.67 -15.34
CA ALA A 114 3.62 -1.72 -15.78
C ALA A 114 2.86 -2.91 -15.17
N LEU A 115 3.48 -4.09 -15.17
CA LEU A 115 2.90 -5.29 -14.56
C LEU A 115 2.82 -5.17 -13.03
N ALA A 116 3.82 -4.58 -12.39
CA ALA A 116 3.78 -4.31 -10.95
C ALA A 116 2.62 -3.37 -10.58
N ILE A 117 2.36 -2.34 -11.38
CA ILE A 117 1.20 -1.44 -11.19
C ILE A 117 -0.11 -2.23 -11.32
N VAL A 118 -0.26 -3.06 -12.35
CA VAL A 118 -1.47 -3.88 -12.54
C VAL A 118 -1.68 -4.84 -11.35
N ALA A 119 -0.61 -5.50 -10.89
CA ALA A 119 -0.67 -6.40 -9.75
C ALA A 119 -1.07 -5.65 -8.47
N ASP A 120 -0.53 -4.44 -8.24
CA ASP A 120 -0.86 -3.63 -7.08
C ASP A 120 -2.30 -3.08 -7.14
N ILE A 121 -2.79 -2.71 -8.33
CA ILE A 121 -4.20 -2.34 -8.55
C ILE A 121 -5.09 -3.49 -8.09
N LEU A 122 -4.82 -4.72 -8.55
CA LEU A 122 -5.57 -5.89 -8.14
C LEU A 122 -5.46 -6.09 -6.62
N ALA A 123 -4.27 -5.99 -6.04
CA ALA A 123 -4.10 -6.06 -4.58
C ALA A 123 -4.95 -5.03 -3.82
N SER A 124 -5.17 -3.84 -4.40
CA SER A 124 -5.97 -2.78 -3.78
C SER A 124 -7.50 -2.98 -3.88
N VAL A 125 -8.00 -3.76 -4.86
CA VAL A 125 -9.45 -3.92 -5.13
C VAL A 125 -10.25 -4.38 -3.90
N PRO A 126 -9.84 -5.41 -3.14
CA PRO A 126 -10.60 -5.86 -1.97
C PRO A 126 -10.72 -4.77 -0.90
N THR A 127 -9.69 -3.95 -0.74
CA THR A 127 -9.69 -2.82 0.19
C THR A 127 -10.51 -1.64 -0.34
N LEU A 128 -10.51 -1.39 -1.65
CA LEU A 128 -11.36 -0.38 -2.28
C LEU A 128 -12.84 -0.72 -2.14
N VAL A 129 -13.24 -1.95 -2.50
CA VAL A 129 -14.62 -2.43 -2.37
C VAL A 129 -15.07 -2.39 -0.92
N LYS A 130 -14.22 -2.87 0.01
CA LYS A 130 -14.50 -2.82 1.44
C LYS A 130 -14.64 -1.40 1.96
N SER A 131 -13.72 -0.49 1.61
CA SER A 131 -13.78 0.92 2.01
C SER A 131 -15.02 1.61 1.45
N TRP A 132 -15.48 1.19 0.26
CA TRP A 132 -16.69 1.70 -0.35
C TRP A 132 -17.98 1.19 0.33
N GLN A 133 -18.00 -0.05 0.80
CA GLN A 133 -19.19 -0.62 1.45
C GLN A 133 -19.24 -0.34 2.96
N TYR A 134 -18.09 -0.43 3.64
CA TYR A 134 -17.95 -0.37 5.09
C TYR A 134 -16.83 0.60 5.52
N PRO A 135 -16.91 1.90 5.18
CA PRO A 135 -15.83 2.86 5.42
C PRO A 135 -15.44 3.01 6.91
N GLU A 136 -16.33 2.73 7.87
CA GLU A 136 -15.99 2.74 9.32
C GLU A 136 -15.04 1.65 9.77
N THR A 137 -14.84 0.65 8.94
CA THR A 137 -13.97 -0.47 9.25
C THR A 137 -12.54 -0.24 8.78
N GLU A 138 -12.24 0.96 8.26
CA GLU A 138 -10.96 1.41 7.74
C GLU A 138 -10.58 2.78 8.30
N SER A 139 -9.29 3.11 8.16
CA SER A 139 -8.68 4.35 8.63
C SER A 139 -7.95 5.00 7.45
N TRP A 140 -8.07 6.32 7.33
CA TRP A 140 -7.56 7.09 6.17
C TRP A 140 -6.07 7.39 6.28
N GLU A 141 -5.58 7.40 7.53
CA GLU A 141 -4.22 7.68 7.98
C GLU A 141 -3.12 6.95 7.17
N PRO A 142 -3.13 5.60 7.03
CA PRO A 142 -2.10 4.91 6.26
C PRO A 142 -2.11 5.28 4.77
N PHE A 143 -3.28 5.56 4.20
CA PHE A 143 -3.40 5.93 2.79
C PHE A 143 -2.89 7.37 2.58
N ALA A 144 -3.20 8.31 3.48
CA ALA A 144 -2.61 9.64 3.41
C ALA A 144 -1.08 9.63 3.54
N ALA A 145 -0.53 8.76 4.39
CA ALA A 145 0.90 8.53 4.47
C ALA A 145 1.47 8.01 3.14
N GLY A 146 0.75 7.10 2.47
CA GLY A 146 1.08 6.61 1.15
C GLY A 146 1.17 7.72 0.10
N VAL A 147 0.20 8.64 0.08
CA VAL A 147 0.22 9.82 -0.80
C VAL A 147 1.44 10.70 -0.51
N PHE A 148 1.68 11.01 0.76
CA PHE A 148 2.82 11.82 1.17
C PHE A 148 4.15 11.19 0.73
N ASN A 149 4.36 9.91 1.03
CA ASN A 149 5.57 9.19 0.66
C ASN A 149 5.78 9.14 -0.86
N ALA A 150 4.72 8.87 -1.62
CA ALA A 150 4.80 8.89 -3.08
C ALA A 150 5.17 10.29 -3.59
N ALA A 151 4.62 11.36 -3.01
CA ALA A 151 4.98 12.74 -3.33
C ALA A 151 6.46 13.06 -3.02
N THR A 152 7.03 12.51 -1.94
CA THR A 152 8.46 12.72 -1.63
C THR A 152 9.40 12.16 -2.71
N SER A 153 8.95 11.13 -3.44
CA SER A 153 9.76 10.50 -4.49
C SER A 153 10.11 11.50 -5.60
N PHE A 154 9.20 12.42 -5.95
CA PHE A 154 9.43 13.41 -7.00
C PHE A 154 10.56 14.39 -6.67
N PHE A 155 10.76 14.70 -5.40
CA PHE A 155 11.86 15.56 -4.96
C PHE A 155 13.20 14.83 -4.89
N ALA A 156 13.18 13.49 -4.83
CA ALA A 156 14.38 12.67 -4.80
C ALA A 156 14.87 12.26 -6.22
N MET A 157 14.04 12.44 -7.25
CA MET A 157 14.35 12.03 -8.62
C MET A 157 15.28 13.01 -9.33
N SER A 158 16.33 12.48 -9.95
CA SER A 158 17.20 13.21 -10.87
C SER A 158 16.82 13.05 -12.35
N ILE A 159 16.10 11.97 -12.69
CA ILE A 159 15.69 11.64 -14.05
C ILE A 159 14.18 11.39 -14.07
N TRP A 160 13.49 12.09 -14.96
CA TRP A 160 12.04 12.05 -15.11
C TRP A 160 11.71 11.20 -16.33
N ASN A 161 11.45 9.91 -16.11
CA ASN A 161 11.07 8.97 -17.16
C ASN A 161 10.02 7.99 -16.61
N PHE A 162 9.53 7.10 -17.48
CA PHE A 162 8.50 6.13 -17.10
C PHE A 162 8.89 5.30 -15.86
N THR A 163 10.14 4.82 -15.82
CA THR A 163 10.66 3.96 -14.75
C THR A 163 10.66 4.66 -13.39
N SER A 164 10.92 5.97 -13.35
CA SER A 164 10.95 6.73 -12.11
C SER A 164 9.56 7.27 -11.70
N LEU A 165 8.72 7.65 -12.66
CA LEU A 165 7.45 8.35 -12.41
C LEU A 165 6.24 7.42 -12.24
N ALA A 166 6.17 6.32 -13.00
CA ALA A 166 4.92 5.57 -13.16
C ALA A 166 4.38 5.01 -11.83
N PHE A 167 5.24 4.36 -11.04
CA PHE A 167 4.82 3.74 -9.76
C PHE A 167 4.48 4.78 -8.68
N PRO A 168 5.27 5.86 -8.46
CA PRO A 168 4.89 6.92 -7.53
C PRO A 168 3.58 7.63 -7.90
N ILE A 169 3.36 7.95 -9.18
CA ILE A 169 2.09 8.55 -9.64
C ILE A 169 0.92 7.60 -9.33
N TYR A 170 1.06 6.33 -9.68
CA TYR A 170 0.09 5.29 -9.37
C TYR A 170 -0.25 5.24 -7.86
N LEU A 171 0.77 5.20 -7.00
CA LEU A 171 0.59 5.17 -5.55
C LEU A 171 -0.14 6.41 -5.04
N MET A 172 0.16 7.60 -5.55
CA MET A 172 -0.58 8.82 -5.16
C MET A 172 -2.07 8.70 -5.51
N VAL A 173 -2.39 8.18 -6.69
CA VAL A 173 -3.78 8.04 -7.15
C VAL A 173 -4.53 7.03 -6.28
N VAL A 174 -4.04 5.80 -6.14
CA VAL A 174 -4.77 4.75 -5.40
C VAL A 174 -4.88 5.08 -3.92
N ASN A 175 -3.80 5.55 -3.28
CA ASN A 175 -3.87 5.95 -1.89
C ASN A 175 -4.74 7.19 -1.69
N GLY A 176 -4.72 8.15 -2.61
CA GLY A 176 -5.61 9.31 -2.57
C GLY A 176 -7.08 8.90 -2.66
N LEU A 177 -7.42 8.00 -3.59
CA LEU A 177 -8.76 7.45 -3.71
C LEU A 177 -9.20 6.74 -2.42
N LEU A 178 -8.38 5.86 -1.85
CA LEU A 178 -8.68 5.18 -0.59
C LEU A 178 -8.88 6.16 0.57
N ALA A 179 -7.99 7.16 0.70
CA ALA A 179 -8.11 8.19 1.73
C ALA A 179 -9.44 8.97 1.57
N ILE A 180 -9.79 9.40 0.36
CA ILE A 180 -11.04 10.12 0.08
C ILE A 180 -12.27 9.26 0.37
N ILE A 181 -12.27 7.99 -0.06
CA ILE A 181 -13.38 7.06 0.17
C ILE A 181 -13.61 6.81 1.67
N VAL A 182 -12.54 6.73 2.46
CA VAL A 182 -12.66 6.58 3.92
C VAL A 182 -13.10 7.90 4.56
N LEU A 183 -12.57 9.04 4.10
CA LEU A 183 -12.88 10.37 4.64
C LEU A 183 -14.29 10.87 4.34
N ARG A 184 -14.93 10.46 3.24
CA ARG A 184 -16.29 10.92 2.86
C ARG A 184 -17.30 10.78 4.01
N LYS A 185 -17.12 9.78 4.88
CA LYS A 185 -17.99 9.57 6.04
C LYS A 185 -17.81 10.64 7.13
N LYS A 186 -16.58 11.13 7.38
CA LYS A 186 -16.34 12.22 8.35
C LYS A 186 -17.09 13.48 7.90
N TRP A 187 -17.06 13.78 6.60
CA TRP A 187 -17.75 14.93 6.02
C TRP A 187 -19.28 14.79 6.09
N MET A 188 -19.83 13.62 5.73
CA MET A 188 -21.27 13.37 5.82
C MET A 188 -21.82 13.40 7.26
N LYS A 189 -21.05 12.92 8.25
CA LYS A 189 -21.43 13.01 9.67
C LYS A 189 -21.38 14.45 10.21
N GLY A 190 -20.40 15.24 9.78
CA GLY A 190 -20.29 16.66 10.16
C GLY A 190 -21.44 17.49 9.60
N ALA A 191 -21.76 17.32 8.32
CA ALA A 191 -22.86 18.01 7.66
C ALA A 191 -24.24 17.71 8.28
N ASN A 192 -24.49 16.45 8.67
CA ASN A 192 -25.74 16.08 9.35
C ASN A 192 -25.84 16.65 10.78
N HIS A 193 -24.72 16.91 11.45
CA HIS A 193 -24.72 17.55 12.77
C HIS A 193 -24.99 19.06 12.69
N GLU A 194 -24.52 19.73 11.64
CA GLU A 194 -24.78 21.15 11.39
C GLU A 194 -26.22 21.45 10.96
N LEU A 195 -26.86 20.54 10.21
CA LEU A 195 -28.28 20.67 9.82
C LEU A 195 -29.28 20.36 10.95
N SER A 196 -28.80 19.82 12.07
CA SER A 196 -29.61 19.43 13.23
C SER A 196 -29.57 20.43 14.39
N ARG A 197 -28.88 21.56 14.22
CA ARG A 197 -28.82 22.70 15.14
C ARG A 197 -29.59 23.88 14.56
#